data_AF-A0A5E6N553-F1
#
_entry.id   AF-A0A5E6N553-F1
#
_cell.length_a   1.000
_cell.length_b   1.000
_cell.length_c   1.000
_cell.angle_alpha   90.00
_cell.angle_beta   90.00
_cell.angle_gamma   90.00
#
_symmetry.space_group_name_H-M   'P 1'
#
loop_
_entity.id
_entity.type
_entity.pdbx_description
1 polymer ?
#
loop_
_entity_poly.entity_id
_entity_poly.type
_entity_poly.pdbx_seq_one_letter_code
_entity_poly.pdbx_strand_id
1 'polypeptide(L)'
;MFAFNTSAYADYEAGIDYIVLGKPVKTVTGDKVEVRELFSYYCPHCYSLEPTLNAWLKKLPNNAEFIRQPAVFSDRWVGGNFLLCIRES
;
A
#
# COMPACT_ATOMS: atom_id res chain seq x y z
N MET A 1 20.82 34.87 9.77
CA MET A 1 21.37 33.51 9.95
C MET A 1 20.28 32.54 9.50
N PHE A 2 20.32 32.09 8.24
CA PHE A 2 19.34 31.15 7.69
C PHE A 2 19.88 29.73 7.86
N ALA A 3 19.26 28.96 8.75
CA ALA A 3 19.55 27.54 8.91
C ALA A 3 18.82 26.76 7.80
N PHE A 4 19.56 26.32 6.79
CA PHE A 4 19.06 25.35 5.80
C PHE A 4 19.00 23.98 6.48
N ASN A 5 17.79 23.52 6.84
CA ASN A 5 17.56 22.14 7.26
C ASN A 5 17.65 21.24 6.02
N THR A 6 18.75 20.53 5.85
CA THR A 6 18.88 19.50 4.82
C THR A 6 18.20 18.22 5.31
N SER A 7 16.91 18.08 5.01
CA SER A 7 16.23 16.79 5.12
C SER A 7 16.86 15.82 4.12
N ALA A 8 17.64 14.86 4.60
CA ALA A 8 18.11 13.75 3.80
C ALA A 8 16.91 12.81 3.52
N TYR A 9 16.31 12.96 2.34
CA TYR A 9 15.47 11.89 1.79
C TYR A 9 16.42 10.82 1.28
N ALA A 10 16.24 9.57 1.71
CA ALA A 10 16.90 8.44 1.09
C ALA A 10 16.51 8.44 -0.41
N ASP A 11 17.50 8.41 -1.28
CA ASP A 11 17.27 8.20 -2.71
C ASP A 11 16.82 6.73 -2.88
N TYR A 12 15.75 6.50 -3.64
CA TYR A 12 15.19 5.17 -3.82
C TYR A 12 15.67 4.62 -5.16
N GLU A 13 16.33 3.46 -5.13
CA GLU A 13 16.93 2.86 -6.32
C GLU A 13 16.06 1.74 -6.89
N ALA A 14 15.77 1.82 -8.20
CA ALA A 14 15.05 0.78 -8.91
C ALA A 14 15.88 -0.52 -8.92
N GLY A 15 15.25 -1.65 -8.57
CA GLY A 15 15.89 -2.95 -8.43
C GLY A 15 16.44 -3.23 -7.03
N ILE A 16 16.49 -2.24 -6.13
CA ILE A 16 16.84 -2.41 -4.72
C ILE A 16 15.58 -2.18 -3.85
N ASP A 17 15.04 -0.97 -3.88
CA ASP A 17 13.91 -0.59 -3.02
C ASP A 17 12.55 -0.87 -3.66
N TYR A 18 12.47 -0.81 -4.98
CA TYR A 18 11.26 -1.05 -5.73
C TYR A 18 11.54 -1.67 -7.10
N ILE A 19 10.51 -2.27 -7.68
CA ILE A 19 10.52 -2.74 -9.07
C ILE A 19 9.50 -1.95 -9.88
N VAL A 20 9.88 -1.60 -11.11
CA VAL A 20 8.94 -1.03 -12.08
C VAL A 20 8.17 -2.19 -12.71
N LEU A 21 6.85 -2.16 -12.57
CA LEU A 21 5.99 -3.19 -13.16
C LEU A 21 6.07 -3.10 -14.69
N GLY A 22 6.40 -4.20 -15.36
CA GLY A 22 6.40 -4.26 -16.83
C GLY A 22 5.01 -4.07 -17.46
N LYS A 23 3.95 -4.25 -16.67
CA LYS A 23 2.56 -3.92 -17.03
C LYS A 23 1.98 -3.00 -15.95
N PRO A 24 1.68 -1.74 -16.29
CA PRO A 24 1.02 -0.83 -15.35
C PRO A 24 -0.34 -1.39 -14.91
N VAL A 25 -0.63 -1.31 -13.62
CA VAL A 25 -1.94 -1.64 -13.07
C VAL A 25 -2.83 -0.42 -13.23
N LYS A 26 -4.07 -0.62 -13.70
CA LYS A 26 -5.04 0.46 -13.83
C LYS A 26 -5.42 0.97 -12.43
N THR A 27 -5.22 2.24 -12.18
CA THR A 27 -5.66 2.91 -10.95
C THR A 27 -7.15 3.24 -11.01
N VAL A 28 -7.79 3.29 -9.84
CA VAL A 28 -9.21 3.63 -9.67
C VAL A 28 -9.42 5.00 -9.00
N THR A 29 -8.34 5.61 -8.50
CA THR A 29 -8.33 6.86 -7.72
C THR A 29 -8.25 8.13 -8.58
N GLY A 30 -8.39 8.01 -9.91
CA GLY A 30 -8.33 9.12 -10.85
C GLY A 30 -6.96 9.81 -10.86
N ASP A 31 -6.94 11.11 -10.59
CA ASP A 31 -5.73 11.95 -10.63
C ASP A 31 -4.85 11.84 -9.37
N LYS A 32 -5.30 11.10 -8.34
CA LYS A 32 -4.53 10.89 -7.12
C LYS A 32 -3.55 9.73 -7.28
N VAL A 33 -2.43 9.82 -6.56
CA VAL A 33 -1.45 8.74 -6.45
C VAL A 33 -2.07 7.57 -5.68
N GLU A 34 -2.26 6.44 -6.35
CA GLU A 34 -2.80 5.24 -5.73
C GLU A 34 -1.69 4.46 -5.01
N VAL A 35 -1.87 4.25 -3.71
CA VAL A 35 -1.05 3.32 -2.92
C VAL A 35 -1.89 2.09 -2.62
N ARG A 36 -1.54 0.96 -3.22
CA ARG A 36 -2.31 -0.28 -3.10
C ARG A 36 -1.55 -1.32 -2.30
N GLU A 37 -2.18 -1.84 -1.25
CA GLU A 37 -1.68 -2.98 -0.48
C GLU A 37 -2.40 -4.26 -0.89
N LEU A 38 -1.64 -5.32 -1.14
CA LEU A 38 -2.14 -6.68 -1.26
C LEU A 38 -2.09 -7.36 0.10
N PHE A 39 -3.24 -7.56 0.74
CA PHE A 39 -3.29 -8.06 2.11
C PHE A 39 -4.10 -9.36 2.24
N SER A 40 -3.85 -10.11 3.30
CA SER A 40 -4.65 -11.30 3.66
C SER A 40 -4.70 -11.45 5.17
N TYR A 41 -5.89 -11.67 5.73
CA TYR A 41 -6.07 -11.90 7.18
C TYR A 41 -5.39 -13.18 7.67
N TYR A 42 -5.07 -14.11 6.76
CA TYR A 42 -4.36 -15.34 7.08
C TYR A 42 -2.84 -15.19 7.03
N CYS A 43 -2.31 -14.00 6.73
CA CYS A 43 -0.87 -13.74 6.65
C CYS A 43 -0.36 -13.08 7.95
N PRO A 44 0.52 -13.74 8.73
CA PRO A 44 1.07 -13.17 9.97
C PRO A 44 1.96 -11.95 9.71
N HIS A 45 2.59 -11.85 8.54
CA HIS A 45 3.39 -10.68 8.16
C HIS A 45 2.50 -9.45 7.90
N CYS A 46 1.35 -9.62 7.26
CA CYS A 46 0.37 -8.55 7.09
C CYS A 46 -0.11 -8.04 8.45
N TYR A 47 -0.44 -8.95 9.37
CA TYR A 47 -0.85 -8.58 10.73
C TYR A 47 0.21 -7.79 11.49
N SER A 48 1.49 -8.11 11.30
CA SER A 48 2.60 -7.39 11.94
C SER A 48 2.84 -6.02 11.31
N LEU A 49 2.50 -5.83 10.03
CA LEU A 49 2.64 -4.56 9.30
C LEU A 49 1.53 -3.57 9.64
N GLU A 50 0.31 -4.06 9.88
CA GLU A 50 -0.89 -3.27 10.19
C GLU A 50 -0.69 -2.11 11.17
N PRO A 51 -0.05 -2.25 12.36
CA PRO A 51 0.11 -1.12 13.28
C PRO A 51 0.96 0.02 12.68
N THR A 52 2.03 -0.31 11.98
CA THR A 52 2.90 0.68 11.31
C THR A 52 2.17 1.33 10.14
N LEU A 53 1.46 0.54 9.34
CA LEU A 53 0.67 1.02 8.23
C LEU A 53 -0.43 1.99 8.70
N ASN A 54 -1.21 1.62 9.72
CA ASN A 54 -2.27 2.47 10.26
C ASN A 54 -1.74 3.79 10.85
N ALA A 55 -0.52 3.79 11.41
CA ALA A 55 0.14 5.03 11.84
C ALA A 55 0.58 5.90 10.65
N TRP A 56 1.03 5.27 9.56
CA TRP A 56 1.40 5.97 8.33
C TRP A 56 0.20 6.53 7.56
N LEU A 57 -0.94 5.82 7.53
CA LEU A 57 -2.17 6.28 6.89
C LEU A 57 -2.68 7.61 7.45
N LYS A 58 -2.45 7.87 8.74
CA LYS A 58 -2.79 9.15 9.39
C LYS A 58 -1.95 10.33 8.88
N LYS A 59 -0.82 10.04 8.21
CA LYS A 59 0.11 11.02 7.63
C LYS A 59 0.02 11.05 6.10
N LEU A 60 -0.93 10.33 5.50
CA LEU A 60 -1.09 10.26 4.07
C LEU A 60 -1.41 11.66 3.51
N PRO A 61 -0.69 12.14 2.49
CA PRO A 61 -0.95 13.45 1.92
C PRO A 61 -2.25 13.44 1.09
N ASN A 62 -2.90 14.59 0.95
CA ASN A 62 -4.21 14.71 0.28
C ASN A 62 -4.21 14.33 -1.21
N ASN A 63 -3.03 14.29 -1.85
CA ASN A 63 -2.85 13.88 -3.24
C ASN A 63 -2.64 12.37 -3.42
N ALA A 64 -2.64 11.60 -2.33
CA ALA A 64 -2.53 10.15 -2.36
C ALA A 64 -3.80 9.50 -1.78
N GLU A 65 -4.13 8.33 -2.31
CA GLU A 65 -5.27 7.54 -1.84
C GLU A 65 -4.84 6.09 -1.65
N PHE A 66 -5.19 5.54 -0.49
CA PHE A 66 -4.80 4.21 -0.09
C PHE A 66 -5.92 3.20 -0.35
N ILE A 67 -5.60 2.10 -1.04
CA ILE A 67 -6.54 1.05 -1.38
C ILE A 67 -6.05 -0.28 -0.83
N ARG A 68 -6.89 -0.96 -0.03
CA ARG A 68 -6.65 -2.35 0.38
C ARG A 68 -7.25 -3.29 -0.64
N GLN A 69 -6.42 -4.18 -1.17
CA GLN A 69 -6.85 -5.23 -2.09
C GLN A 69 -6.59 -6.60 -1.45
N PRO A 70 -7.60 -7.49 -1.40
CA PRO A 70 -7.38 -8.83 -0.89
C PRO A 70 -6.48 -9.61 -1.84
N ALA A 71 -5.41 -10.21 -1.29
CA ALA A 71 -4.54 -11.10 -2.01
C ALA A 71 -5.23 -12.45 -2.17
N VAL A 72 -5.71 -12.74 -3.38
CA VAL A 72 -6.37 -14.00 -3.73
C VAL A 72 -5.37 -14.88 -4.48
N PHE A 73 -4.77 -15.84 -3.79
CA PHE A 73 -3.72 -16.70 -4.35
C PHE A 73 -4.27 -17.97 -5.05
N SER A 74 -5.54 -18.32 -4.84
CA SER A 74 -6.24 -19.37 -5.61
C SER A 74 -7.76 -19.23 -5.46
N ASP A 75 -8.51 -19.91 -6.34
CA ASP A 75 -9.98 -19.82 -6.41
C ASP A 75 -10.68 -20.14 -5.07
N ARG A 76 -10.09 -21.03 -4.28
CA ARG A 76 -10.50 -21.36 -2.90
C ARG A 76 -10.60 -20.12 -1.99
N TRP A 77 -9.82 -19.09 -2.24
CA TRP A 77 -9.66 -17.91 -1.38
C TRP A 77 -10.51 -16.74 -1.85
N VAL A 78 -11.14 -16.85 -3.03
CA VAL A 78 -12.05 -15.85 -3.60
C VAL A 78 -13.22 -15.61 -2.67
N GLY A 79 -13.78 -16.64 -2.03
CA GLY A 79 -14.90 -16.47 -1.11
C GLY A 79 -14.50 -15.84 0.23
N GLY A 80 -13.44 -16.35 0.88
CA GLY A 80 -13.06 -15.94 2.23
C GLY A 80 -12.41 -14.56 2.31
N ASN A 81 -11.40 -14.30 1.47
CA ASN A 81 -10.64 -13.04 1.55
C ASN A 81 -11.41 -11.85 0.98
N PHE A 82 -12.26 -12.07 -0.03
CA PHE A 82 -13.09 -11.02 -0.62
C PHE A 82 -14.22 -10.59 0.32
N LEU A 83 -14.94 -11.55 0.93
CA LEU A 83 -16.03 -11.23 1.87
C LEU A 83 -15.53 -10.51 3.13
N LEU A 84 -14.35 -10.89 3.64
CA LEU A 84 -13.75 -10.19 4.78
C LEU A 84 -13.32 -8.77 4.39
N CYS A 85 -12.77 -8.57 3.20
CA CYS A 85 -12.41 -7.24 2.71
C CYS A 85 -13.62 -6.31 2.54
N ILE A 86 -14.77 -6.79 2.03
CA ILE A 86 -15.97 -5.95 1.81
C ILE A 86 -16.65 -5.57 3.14
N ARG A 87 -16.49 -6.38 4.20
CA ARG A 87 -17.07 -6.06 5.52
C ARG A 87 -16.29 -4.96 6.25
N GLU A 88 -15.05 -4.69 5.84
CA GLU A 88 -14.12 -3.80 6.53
C GLU A 88 -13.71 -2.58 5.68
N SER A 89 -14.15 -2.51 4.42
CA SER A 89 -13.99 -1.37 3.49
C SER A 89 -15.06 -0.30 3.66
#